data_AF-A0A1W9T2C8-F1
#
_entry.id   AF-A0A1W9T2C8-F1
#
_cell.length_a   1.000
_cell.length_b   1.000
_cell.length_c   1.000
_cell.angle_alpha   90.00
_cell.angle_beta   90.00
_cell.angle_gamma   90.00
#
_symmetry.space_group_name_H-M   'P 1'
#
loop_
_entity.id
_entity.type
_entity.pdbx_description
1 polymer ?
#
loop_
_entity_poly.entity_id
_entity_poly.type
_entity_poly.pdbx_seq_one_letter_code
_entity_poly.pdbx_strand_id
1 'polypeptide(L)'
;MQLHLCSPAANSGTRVARLRDRIINAPQEVCIERARYLTRSMAENWDKDPLTRMSLAFDNVLKNIKVIIREDDLIVGCRTSKLKGAPLFPENKIRWIEGDVGNFDKREVQRALIAEDEKREILEDIVPFWEGKTVEDYFEARLPEDVMEDIGLKKRRKSMIFLIKNRKILKKACSINLLSGP
;
A
#
# COMPACT_ATOMS: atom_id res chain seq x y z
N MET A 1 -3.73 29.53 23.67
CA MET A 1 -4.67 28.42 23.89
C MET A 1 -3.92 27.13 23.57
N GLN A 2 -3.31 26.48 24.56
CA GLN A 2 -2.63 25.20 24.36
C GLN A 2 -3.70 24.12 24.17
N LEU A 3 -3.72 23.50 22.99
CA LEU A 3 -4.49 22.28 22.75
C LEU A 3 -3.90 21.21 23.65
N HIS A 4 -4.56 20.98 24.80
CA HIS A 4 -4.28 19.84 25.65
C HIS A 4 -4.75 18.61 24.88
N LEU A 5 -3.87 18.05 24.04
CA LEU A 5 -4.08 16.72 23.48
C LEU A 5 -4.27 15.80 24.68
N CYS A 6 -5.49 15.29 24.85
CA CYS A 6 -5.81 14.33 25.89
C CYS A 6 -4.94 13.11 25.64
N SER A 7 -3.81 13.03 26.35
CA SER A 7 -2.99 11.83 26.36
C SER A 7 -3.81 10.82 27.16
N PRO A 8 -4.25 9.71 26.58
CA PRO A 8 -5.01 8.72 27.33
C PRO A 8 -4.19 8.31 28.55
N ALA A 9 -4.86 8.17 29.71
CA ALA A 9 -4.22 7.70 30.93
C ALA A 9 -3.39 6.44 30.63
N ALA A 10 -2.19 6.36 31.21
CA ALA A 10 -1.28 5.23 31.02
C ALA A 10 -1.90 3.97 31.65
N ASN A 11 -2.79 3.30 30.91
CA ASN A 11 -3.45 2.07 31.33
C ASN A 11 -2.54 0.86 31.02
N SER A 12 -1.37 0.84 31.66
CA SER A 12 -0.44 -0.28 31.59
C SER A 12 -1.16 -1.59 31.95
N GLY A 13 -0.89 -2.65 31.18
CA GLY A 13 -1.46 -3.99 31.42
C GLY A 13 -2.82 -4.28 30.75
N THR A 14 -3.50 -3.29 30.17
CA THR A 14 -4.74 -3.55 29.39
C THR A 14 -4.43 -4.13 28.00
N ARG A 15 -5.38 -4.87 27.42
CA ARG A 15 -5.29 -5.36 26.02
C ARG A 15 -4.97 -4.25 25.03
N VAL A 16 -5.64 -3.10 25.17
CA VAL A 16 -5.46 -1.94 24.29
C VAL A 16 -4.06 -1.34 24.44
N ALA A 17 -3.52 -1.26 25.66
CA ALA A 17 -2.16 -0.81 25.89
C ALA A 17 -1.13 -1.75 25.23
N ARG A 18 -1.28 -3.08 25.40
CA ARG A 18 -0.40 -4.06 24.73
C ARG A 18 -0.43 -3.93 23.21
N LEU A 19 -1.62 -3.79 22.61
CA LEU A 19 -1.77 -3.56 21.17
C LEU A 19 -1.10 -2.26 20.71
N ARG A 20 -1.29 -1.17 21.46
CA ARG A 20 -0.67 0.14 21.18
C ARG A 20 0.86 0.05 21.26
N ASP A 21 1.39 -0.50 22.34
CA ASP A 21 2.83 -0.62 22.56
C ASP A 21 3.49 -1.48 21.48
N ARG A 22 2.81 -2.55 21.06
CA ARG A 22 3.26 -3.40 19.94
C ARG A 22 3.43 -2.60 18.64
N ILE A 23 2.49 -1.71 18.31
CA ILE A 23 2.56 -0.88 17.09
C ILE A 23 3.58 0.25 17.21
N ILE A 24 3.67 0.91 18.37
CA ILE A 24 4.60 2.02 18.60
C ILE A 24 6.05 1.53 18.51
N ASN A 25 6.33 0.39 19.12
CA ASN A 25 7.69 -0.17 19.19
C ASN A 25 8.06 -1.01 17.95
N ALA A 26 7.12 -1.29 17.06
CA ALA A 26 7.41 -2.02 15.82
C ALA A 26 8.26 -1.19 14.85
N PRO A 27 9.24 -1.80 14.16
CA PRO A 27 9.95 -1.14 13.08
C PRO A 27 8.97 -0.80 11.94
N GLN A 28 9.14 0.38 11.35
CA GLN A 28 8.47 0.71 10.10
C GLN A 28 9.14 -0.08 8.97
N GLU A 29 8.36 -0.80 8.18
CA GLU A 29 8.86 -1.67 7.12
C GLU A 29 8.13 -1.41 5.79
N VAL A 30 8.77 -1.72 4.67
CA VAL A 30 8.13 -1.87 3.36
C VAL A 30 7.61 -3.30 3.23
N CYS A 31 6.49 -3.47 2.54
CA CYS A 31 5.95 -4.80 2.21
C CYS A 31 5.62 -4.87 0.72
N ILE A 32 6.26 -5.80 0.01
CA ILE A 32 6.15 -5.87 -1.44
C ILE A 32 5.08 -6.86 -1.93
N GLU A 33 4.44 -7.63 -1.04
CA GLU A 33 3.48 -8.68 -1.42
C GLU A 33 2.39 -8.18 -2.36
N ARG A 34 1.80 -7.01 -2.06
CA ARG A 34 0.81 -6.40 -2.94
C ARG A 34 1.40 -6.12 -4.32
N ALA A 35 2.55 -5.46 -4.38
CA ALA A 35 3.19 -5.10 -5.64
C ALA A 35 3.52 -6.37 -6.44
N ARG A 36 4.11 -7.39 -5.82
CA ARG A 36 4.38 -8.71 -6.40
C ARG A 36 3.15 -9.32 -7.04
N TYR A 37 2.08 -9.53 -6.27
CA TYR A 37 0.88 -10.21 -6.77
C TYR A 37 0.08 -9.38 -7.76
N LEU A 38 0.08 -8.06 -7.61
CA LEU A 38 -0.50 -7.16 -8.59
C LEU A 38 0.24 -7.25 -9.93
N THR A 39 1.57 -7.09 -9.92
CA THR A 39 2.44 -7.17 -11.11
C THR A 39 2.25 -8.51 -11.82
N ARG A 40 2.30 -9.63 -11.09
CA ARG A 40 2.11 -10.96 -11.66
C ARG A 40 0.78 -11.08 -12.41
N SER A 41 -0.34 -10.71 -11.77
CA SER A 41 -1.65 -10.82 -12.40
C SER A 41 -1.81 -9.85 -13.57
N MET A 42 -1.24 -8.64 -13.46
CA MET A 42 -1.24 -7.66 -14.55
C MET A 42 -0.45 -8.17 -15.77
N ALA A 43 0.69 -8.85 -15.55
CA ALA A 43 1.50 -9.44 -16.61
C ALA A 43 0.77 -10.59 -17.31
N GLU A 44 0.09 -11.46 -16.56
CA GLU A 44 -0.69 -12.59 -17.09
C GLU A 44 -1.95 -12.16 -17.85
N ASN A 45 -2.46 -10.94 -17.63
CA ASN A 45 -3.77 -10.49 -18.12
C ASN A 45 -3.72 -9.10 -18.79
N TRP A 46 -2.57 -8.70 -19.35
CA TRP A 46 -2.39 -7.35 -19.90
C TRP A 46 -3.27 -7.07 -21.13
N ASP A 47 -3.63 -8.13 -21.86
CA ASP A 47 -4.49 -8.16 -23.04
C ASP A 47 -5.97 -7.86 -22.73
N LYS A 48 -6.38 -7.96 -21.46
CA LYS A 48 -7.77 -7.75 -21.05
C LYS A 48 -8.10 -6.27 -20.90
N ASP A 49 -9.41 -5.97 -20.89
CA ASP A 49 -9.87 -4.61 -20.60
C ASP A 49 -9.35 -4.15 -19.21
N PRO A 50 -9.06 -2.84 -19.02
CA PRO A 50 -8.47 -2.33 -17.79
C PRO A 50 -9.23 -2.67 -16.50
N LEU A 51 -10.56 -2.71 -16.52
CA LEU A 51 -11.39 -3.00 -15.35
C LEU A 51 -11.34 -4.50 -15.00
N THR A 52 -11.42 -5.38 -16.00
CA THR A 52 -11.26 -6.82 -15.79
C THR A 52 -9.86 -7.13 -15.28
N ARG A 53 -8.82 -6.53 -15.89
CA ARG A 53 -7.43 -6.69 -15.47
C ARG A 53 -7.23 -6.29 -14.01
N MET A 54 -7.76 -5.13 -13.59
CA MET A 54 -7.69 -4.69 -12.20
C MET A 54 -8.47 -5.61 -11.24
N SER A 55 -9.62 -6.12 -11.66
CA SER A 55 -10.43 -7.05 -10.86
C SER A 55 -9.71 -8.38 -10.62
N LEU A 56 -9.08 -8.94 -11.66
CA LEU A 56 -8.26 -10.15 -11.56
C LEU A 56 -7.03 -9.92 -10.69
N ALA A 57 -6.37 -8.77 -10.83
CA ALA A 57 -5.22 -8.44 -10.01
C ALA A 57 -5.59 -8.25 -8.54
N PHE A 58 -6.74 -7.64 -8.25
CA PHE A 58 -7.26 -7.51 -6.89
C PHE A 58 -7.58 -8.88 -6.27
N ASP A 59 -8.25 -9.77 -7.01
CA ASP A 59 -8.52 -11.15 -6.59
C ASP A 59 -7.21 -11.91 -6.31
N ASN A 60 -6.22 -11.80 -7.20
CA ASN A 60 -4.91 -12.43 -7.02
C ASN A 60 -4.17 -11.90 -5.79
N VAL A 61 -4.22 -10.59 -5.53
CA VAL A 61 -3.65 -10.02 -4.30
C VAL A 61 -4.34 -10.61 -3.08
N LEU A 62 -5.67 -10.57 -3.00
CA LEU A 62 -6.40 -11.04 -1.82
C LEU A 62 -6.22 -12.54 -1.54
N LYS A 63 -6.05 -13.36 -2.59
CA LYS A 63 -5.80 -14.80 -2.45
C LYS A 63 -4.41 -15.15 -1.92
N ASN A 64 -3.41 -14.29 -2.13
CA ASN A 64 -2.01 -14.64 -1.89
C ASN A 64 -1.32 -13.80 -0.82
N ILE A 65 -1.84 -12.62 -0.45
CA ILE A 65 -1.25 -11.84 0.65
C ILE A 65 -1.31 -12.62 1.96
N LYS A 66 -0.29 -12.44 2.79
CA LYS A 66 -0.22 -13.15 4.07
C LYS A 66 -1.29 -12.62 5.03
N VAL A 67 -2.12 -13.53 5.55
CA VAL A 67 -3.08 -13.24 6.61
C VAL A 67 -2.46 -13.58 7.96
N ILE A 68 -2.43 -12.61 8.87
CA ILE A 68 -1.84 -12.76 10.21
C ILE A 68 -2.85 -12.25 11.23
N ILE A 69 -3.29 -13.15 12.10
CA ILE A 69 -4.04 -12.83 13.31
C ILE A 69 -3.05 -12.84 14.47
N ARG A 70 -2.94 -11.74 15.20
CA ARG A 70 -1.99 -11.61 16.31
C ARG A 70 -2.70 -11.77 17.63
N GLU A 71 -1.93 -12.11 18.66
CA GLU A 71 -2.43 -12.13 20.03
C GLU A 71 -3.10 -10.79 20.38
N ASP A 72 -4.20 -10.83 21.12
CA ASP A 72 -5.05 -9.69 21.49
C ASP A 72 -5.90 -9.06 20.35
N ASP A 73 -5.81 -9.52 19.10
CA ASP A 73 -6.66 -9.03 18.00
C ASP A 73 -8.12 -9.50 18.19
N LEU A 74 -9.04 -8.54 18.37
CA LEU A 74 -10.49 -8.81 18.31
C LEU A 74 -11.08 -8.48 16.93
N ILE A 75 -10.51 -7.48 16.26
CA ILE A 75 -10.84 -7.11 14.88
C ILE A 75 -9.66 -7.51 14.03
N VAL A 76 -9.88 -8.47 13.14
CA VAL A 76 -8.84 -9.03 12.29
C VAL A 76 -8.79 -8.33 10.93
N GLY A 77 -7.61 -8.39 10.31
CA GLY A 77 -7.36 -7.82 8.99
C GLY A 77 -6.01 -7.14 8.95
N CYS A 78 -5.15 -7.58 8.04
CA CYS A 78 -3.85 -6.97 7.79
C CYS A 78 -3.72 -6.58 6.32
N ARG A 79 -3.07 -5.44 6.07
CA ARG A 79 -2.78 -4.96 4.71
C ARG A 79 -1.42 -5.42 4.19
N THR A 80 -0.59 -5.93 5.10
CA THR A 80 0.82 -6.30 4.86
C THR A 80 1.18 -7.48 5.74
N SER A 81 2.15 -8.27 5.31
CA SER A 81 2.78 -9.30 6.15
C SER A 81 3.59 -8.74 7.32
N LYS A 82 3.94 -7.45 7.26
CA LYS A 82 4.62 -6.71 8.33
C LYS A 82 3.61 -6.07 9.28
N LEU A 83 3.96 -5.93 10.57
CA LEU A 83 3.07 -5.33 11.57
C LEU A 83 2.84 -3.84 11.31
N LYS A 84 3.92 -3.09 11.04
CA LYS A 84 3.90 -1.67 10.70
C LYS A 84 4.44 -1.48 9.28
N GLY A 85 3.77 -2.14 8.33
CA GLY A 85 4.16 -2.21 6.93
C GLY A 85 3.53 -1.11 6.06
N ALA A 86 4.31 -0.59 5.12
CA ALA A 86 3.84 0.23 4.01
C ALA A 86 3.80 -0.62 2.72
N PRO A 87 2.62 -0.92 2.17
CA PRO A 87 2.52 -1.62 0.89
C PRO A 87 2.93 -0.69 -0.26
N LEU A 88 3.50 -1.28 -1.32
CA LEU A 88 3.85 -0.56 -2.55
C LEU A 88 2.73 -0.61 -3.60
N PHE A 89 2.63 0.47 -4.38
CA PHE A 89 1.62 0.69 -5.42
C PHE A 89 2.29 1.04 -6.75
N PRO A 90 2.95 0.06 -7.39
CA PRO A 90 3.76 0.30 -8.59
C PRO A 90 2.94 0.81 -9.77
N GLU A 91 1.64 0.51 -9.83
CA GLU A 91 0.74 0.96 -10.88
C GLU A 91 0.57 2.48 -10.94
N ASN A 92 0.85 3.18 -9.84
CA ASN A 92 0.69 4.63 -9.76
C ASN A 92 1.96 5.38 -10.15
N LYS A 93 3.10 5.03 -9.52
CA LYS A 93 4.38 5.76 -9.64
C LYS A 93 5.56 4.79 -9.44
N ILE A 94 6.05 4.19 -10.53
CA ILE A 94 7.14 3.22 -10.45
C ILE A 94 8.52 3.88 -10.32
N ARG A 95 8.75 5.02 -11.00
CA ARG A 95 10.06 5.68 -11.06
C ARG A 95 10.54 6.16 -9.69
N TRP A 96 9.62 6.59 -8.82
CA TRP A 96 9.97 6.92 -7.43
C TRP A 96 10.40 5.69 -6.64
N ILE A 97 9.74 4.55 -6.85
CA ILE A 97 10.11 3.30 -6.17
C ILE A 97 11.51 2.87 -6.60
N GLU A 98 11.76 2.84 -7.91
CA GLU A 98 13.07 2.51 -8.49
C GLU A 98 14.19 3.41 -7.94
N GLY A 99 14.00 4.74 -7.97
CA GLY A 99 15.02 5.69 -7.54
C GLY A 99 15.29 5.72 -6.03
N ASP A 100 14.39 5.16 -5.21
CA ASP A 100 14.44 5.31 -3.75
C ASP A 100 14.52 3.96 -3.00
N VAL A 101 14.47 2.83 -3.71
CA VAL A 101 14.52 1.48 -3.11
C VAL A 101 15.78 1.24 -2.28
N GLY A 102 16.92 1.77 -2.71
CA GLY A 102 18.20 1.67 -2.00
C GLY A 102 18.35 2.63 -0.81
N ASN A 103 17.36 3.49 -0.59
CA ASN A 103 17.41 4.58 0.38
C ASN A 103 16.26 4.57 1.40
N PHE A 104 15.26 3.68 1.26
CA PHE A 104 14.11 3.55 2.19
C PHE A 104 14.54 3.57 3.67
N ASP A 105 15.62 2.87 4.01
CA ASP A 105 16.18 2.71 5.34
C ASP A 105 17.09 3.87 5.79
N LYS A 106 17.50 4.73 4.86
CA LYS A 106 18.41 5.86 5.09
C LYS A 106 17.69 7.21 5.17
N ARG A 107 16.40 7.25 4.82
CA ARG A 107 15.64 8.50 4.84
C ARG A 107 15.63 9.16 6.22
N GLU A 108 15.71 10.48 6.21
CA GLU A 108 15.51 11.31 7.40
C GLU A 108 14.04 11.28 7.86
N VAL A 109 13.11 11.37 6.89
CA VAL A 109 11.68 11.37 7.11
C VAL A 109 11.05 10.13 6.47
N GLN A 110 10.11 9.48 7.17
CA GLN A 110 9.45 8.25 6.70
C GLN A 110 10.45 7.14 6.36
N ARG A 111 11.43 6.92 7.24
CA ARG A 111 12.34 5.78 7.18
C ARG A 111 11.56 4.48 7.29
N ALA A 112 11.84 3.53 6.41
CA ALA A 112 11.27 2.20 6.42
C ALA A 112 12.34 1.16 6.10
N LEU A 113 12.39 0.08 6.87
CA LEU A 113 13.27 -1.05 6.57
C LEU A 113 12.71 -1.85 5.40
N ILE A 114 13.58 -2.47 4.63
CA ILE A 114 13.22 -3.35 3.52
C ILE A 114 14.30 -4.42 3.40
N ALA A 115 13.90 -5.67 3.17
CA ALA A 115 14.85 -6.76 3.04
C ALA A 115 15.57 -6.71 1.68
N GLU A 116 16.81 -7.19 1.61
CA GLU A 116 17.62 -7.12 0.38
C GLU A 116 17.04 -7.96 -0.77
N ASP A 117 16.39 -9.08 -0.46
CA ASP A 117 15.65 -9.89 -1.43
C ASP A 117 14.42 -9.15 -1.97
N GLU A 118 13.70 -8.43 -1.12
CA GLU A 118 12.58 -7.58 -1.54
C GLU A 118 13.06 -6.41 -2.42
N LYS A 119 14.21 -5.79 -2.11
CA LYS A 119 14.81 -4.75 -2.97
C LYS A 119 15.15 -5.30 -4.35
N ARG A 120 15.75 -6.50 -4.39
CA ARG A 120 16.12 -7.16 -5.64
C ARG A 120 14.89 -7.45 -6.50
N GLU A 121 13.85 -8.05 -5.92
CA GLU A 121 12.61 -8.34 -6.64
C GLU A 121 11.92 -7.08 -7.17
N ILE A 122 11.96 -5.97 -6.40
CA ILE A 122 11.46 -4.69 -6.91
C ILE A 122 12.19 -4.30 -8.19
N LEU A 123 13.52 -4.34 -8.19
CA LEU A 123 14.34 -3.86 -9.30
C LEU A 123 14.33 -4.79 -10.52
N GLU A 124 14.33 -6.10 -10.29
CA GLU A 124 14.47 -7.10 -11.34
C GLU A 124 13.11 -7.49 -11.95
N ASP A 125 12.05 -7.60 -11.15
CA ASP A 125 10.77 -8.15 -11.61
C ASP A 125 9.66 -7.09 -11.69
N ILE A 126 9.58 -6.20 -10.70
CA ILE A 126 8.44 -5.26 -10.59
C ILE A 126 8.68 -4.02 -11.47
N VAL A 127 9.80 -3.34 -11.31
CA VAL A 127 10.10 -2.08 -12.03
C VAL A 127 10.03 -2.27 -13.55
N PRO A 128 10.67 -3.28 -14.17
CA PRO A 128 10.69 -3.41 -15.62
C PRO A 128 9.29 -3.66 -16.21
N PHE A 129 8.43 -4.38 -15.48
CA PHE A 129 7.06 -4.59 -15.93
C PHE A 129 6.28 -3.28 -15.99
N TRP A 130 6.40 -2.41 -14.99
CA TRP A 130 5.57 -1.20 -14.87
C TRP A 130 6.05 -0.01 -15.71
N GLU A 131 7.25 -0.06 -16.26
CA GLU A 131 7.76 1.00 -17.13
C GLU A 131 6.82 1.27 -18.32
N GLY A 132 6.42 2.54 -18.47
CA GLY A 132 5.49 3.00 -19.51
C GLY A 132 4.02 2.61 -19.29
N LYS A 133 3.68 1.98 -18.15
CA LYS A 133 2.35 1.42 -17.87
C LYS A 133 1.66 2.07 -16.67
N THR A 134 2.32 3.04 -16.03
CA THR A 134 1.81 3.64 -14.80
C THR A 134 0.84 4.81 -15.05
N VAL A 135 0.08 5.17 -14.01
CA VAL A 135 -0.71 6.41 -14.01
C VAL A 135 0.19 7.63 -14.20
N GLU A 136 1.41 7.62 -13.63
CA GLU A 136 2.41 8.66 -13.84
C GLU A 136 2.79 8.82 -15.31
N ASP A 137 3.11 7.73 -16.01
CA ASP A 137 3.45 7.78 -17.44
C ASP A 137 2.26 8.31 -18.28
N TYR A 138 1.05 7.84 -17.96
CA TYR A 138 -0.16 8.28 -18.66
C TYR A 138 -0.48 9.76 -18.44
N PHE A 139 -0.23 10.26 -17.22
CA PHE A 139 -0.41 11.66 -16.84
C PHE A 139 0.61 12.56 -17.53
N GLU A 140 1.90 12.21 -17.47
CA GLU A 140 2.97 12.99 -18.11
C GLU A 140 2.76 13.12 -19.62
N ALA A 141 2.31 12.05 -20.29
CA ALA A 141 2.03 12.07 -21.72
C ALA A 141 0.85 12.98 -22.16
N ARG A 142 0.03 13.46 -21.22
CA ARG A 142 -1.16 14.29 -21.49
C ARG A 142 -1.05 15.70 -20.93
N LEU A 143 0.00 15.99 -20.19
CA LEU A 143 0.15 17.28 -19.55
C LEU A 143 0.58 18.32 -20.57
N PRO A 144 -0.13 19.46 -20.68
CA PRO A 144 0.33 20.59 -21.48
C PRO A 144 1.69 21.10 -21.01
N GLU A 145 2.51 21.60 -21.94
CA GLU A 145 3.90 22.00 -21.65
C GLU A 145 3.96 23.16 -20.62
N ASP A 146 3.07 24.14 -20.75
CA ASP A 146 2.94 25.27 -19.82
C ASP A 146 2.65 24.79 -18.38
N VAL A 147 1.74 23.83 -18.24
CA VAL A 147 1.41 23.22 -16.94
C VAL A 147 2.59 22.39 -16.40
N MET A 148 3.33 21.70 -17.28
CA MET A 148 4.51 20.92 -16.88
C MET A 148 5.62 21.80 -16.31
N GLU A 149 5.81 22.98 -16.89
CA GLU A 149 6.76 23.99 -16.41
C GLU A 149 6.33 24.57 -15.07
N ASP A 150 5.05 24.93 -14.91
CA ASP A 150 4.48 25.51 -13.69
C ASP A 150 4.55 24.56 -12.49
N ILE A 151 4.19 23.28 -12.70
CA ILE A 151 4.29 22.25 -11.66
C ILE A 151 5.76 21.93 -11.36
N GLY A 152 6.67 22.35 -12.24
CA GLY A 152 8.09 22.10 -12.10
C GLY A 152 8.39 20.62 -12.16
N LEU A 153 7.66 19.82 -12.96
CA LEU A 153 7.97 18.39 -13.14
C LEU A 153 9.39 18.18 -13.70
N LYS A 154 9.90 19.15 -14.48
CA LYS A 154 11.31 19.23 -14.88
C LYS A 154 12.29 19.42 -13.70
N LYS A 155 11.85 19.89 -12.53
CA LYS A 155 12.69 20.26 -11.35
C LYS A 155 12.34 19.57 -10.02
N ARG A 156 11.14 19.02 -9.84
CA ARG A 156 10.65 18.47 -8.56
C ARG A 156 9.81 17.21 -8.77
N ARG A 157 10.49 16.06 -8.74
CA ARG A 157 9.87 14.73 -8.67
C ARG A 157 9.37 14.43 -7.24
N LYS A 158 8.31 15.10 -6.77
CA LYS A 158 7.68 14.75 -5.48
C LYS A 158 6.17 14.47 -5.60
N SER A 159 5.77 13.51 -4.79
CA SER A 159 4.52 12.74 -4.74
C SER A 159 3.21 13.55 -4.77
N MET A 160 2.23 13.03 -5.51
CA MET A 160 0.84 13.47 -5.54
C MET A 160 -0.04 12.42 -4.85
N ILE A 161 -0.99 12.83 -4.00
CA ILE A 161 -1.84 11.95 -3.20
C ILE A 161 -3.27 12.01 -3.74
N PHE A 162 -3.89 10.86 -3.99
CA PHE A 162 -5.30 10.75 -4.42
C PHE A 162 -6.18 10.32 -3.24
N LEU A 163 -7.31 11.00 -3.02
CA LEU A 163 -8.24 10.74 -1.91
C LEU A 163 -9.52 10.06 -2.42
N ILE A 164 -9.77 8.81 -2.03
CA ILE A 164 -11.01 8.10 -2.35
C ILE A 164 -12.02 8.27 -1.20
N LYS A 165 -13.20 8.84 -1.49
CA LYS A 165 -14.33 8.92 -0.55
C LYS A 165 -15.13 7.61 -0.59
N ASN A 166 -15.08 6.81 0.47
CA ASN A 166 -15.89 5.59 0.62
C ASN A 166 -17.04 5.80 1.62
N ARG A 167 -18.31 5.66 1.20
CA ARG A 167 -19.48 5.75 2.10
C ARG A 167 -20.54 4.65 1.94
N LYS A 168 -20.27 3.53 1.25
CA LYS A 168 -21.28 2.48 1.02
C LYS A 168 -20.71 1.06 1.06
N ILE A 169 -20.37 0.54 2.24
CA ILE A 169 -20.03 -0.90 2.38
C ILE A 169 -20.84 -1.61 3.50
N LEU A 170 -21.42 -0.90 4.47
CA LEU A 170 -22.03 -1.56 5.65
C LEU A 170 -23.41 -2.21 5.44
N LYS A 171 -24.17 -1.91 4.37
CA LYS A 171 -25.57 -2.36 4.24
C LYS A 171 -25.78 -3.71 3.54
N LYS A 172 -24.78 -4.25 2.81
CA LYS A 172 -24.96 -5.46 1.97
C LYS A 172 -24.39 -6.76 2.56
N ALA A 173 -23.53 -6.68 3.57
CA ALA A 173 -22.85 -7.87 4.12
C ALA A 173 -23.69 -8.66 5.15
N CYS A 174 -24.77 -8.08 5.69
CA CYS A 174 -25.60 -8.72 6.74
C CYS A 174 -26.65 -9.71 6.19
N SER A 175 -26.66 -9.99 4.89
CA SER A 175 -27.75 -10.73 4.22
C SER A 175 -27.36 -12.11 3.72
N ILE A 176 -26.15 -12.60 4.04
CA ILE A 176 -25.65 -13.89 3.61
C ILE A 176 -25.38 -14.77 4.85
N ASN A 177 -26.26 -15.77 5.02
CA ASN A 177 -26.16 -16.99 5.82
C ASN A 177 -26.50 -16.93 7.32
N LEU A 178 -27.80 -16.90 7.61
CA LEU A 178 -28.45 -17.60 8.73
C LEU A 178 -29.61 -18.48 8.21
N LEU A 179 -29.31 -19.40 7.30
CA LEU A 179 -30.13 -20.53 6.83
C LEU A 179 -29.09 -21.53 6.29
N SER A 180 -28.95 -22.79 6.66
CA SER A 180 -29.77 -23.76 7.38
C SER A 180 -28.86 -24.99 7.57
N GLY A 181 -28.67 -25.49 8.79
CA GLY A 181 -28.15 -26.84 9.02
C GLY A 181 -29.32 -27.79 9.28
N PRO A 182 -29.20 -29.09 8.96
CA PRO A 182 -30.16 -30.10 9.41
C PRO A 182 -30.18 -30.24 10.94
#